data_AF-A0A5E4J839-F1
#
_entry.id   AF-A0A5E4J839-F1
#
_cell.length_a   1.000
_cell.length_b   1.000
_cell.length_c   1.000
_cell.angle_alpha   90.00
_cell.angle_beta   90.00
_cell.angle_gamma   90.00
#
_symmetry.space_group_name_H-M   'P 1'
#
loop_
_entity.id
_entity.type
_entity.pdbx_description
1 polymer ?
#
loop_
_entity_poly.entity_id
_entity_poly.type
_entity_poly.pdbx_seq_one_letter_code
_entity_poly.pdbx_strand_id
1 'polypeptide(L)'
;MYKQIERAIEKINSSSKLHQDKIKSILKKYIEGEINIDEAYYELLDDELIPMPQRCSMSAKIPFTQEDENRLKEKIKSMLSS
;
A
#
# COMPACT_ATOMS: atom_id res chain seq x y z
N MET A 1 7.29 -3.07 -5.69
CA MET A 1 6.89 -2.66 -4.33
C MET A 1 5.50 -2.02 -4.33
N TYR A 2 5.31 -0.82 -4.93
CA TYR A 2 4.02 -0.10 -4.91
C TYR A 2 2.82 -0.87 -5.49
N LYS A 3 3.02 -1.74 -6.50
CA LYS A 3 1.96 -2.63 -7.03
C LYS A 3 1.37 -3.60 -6.00
N GLN A 4 2.12 -3.96 -4.96
CA GLN A 4 1.60 -4.81 -3.88
C GLN A 4 0.63 -4.01 -3.00
N ILE A 5 0.98 -2.76 -2.71
CA ILE A 5 0.12 -1.82 -1.99
C ILE A 5 -1.15 -1.54 -2.79
N GLU A 6 -1.02 -1.30 -4.10
CA GLU A 6 -2.17 -1.11 -4.98
C GLU A 6 -3.12 -2.32 -4.95
N ARG A 7 -2.57 -3.54 -5.07
CA ARG A 7 -3.36 -4.78 -4.95
C ARG A 7 -4.01 -4.93 -3.58
N ALA A 8 -3.36 -4.50 -2.51
CA ALA A 8 -3.92 -4.51 -1.16
C ALA A 8 -5.15 -3.59 -1.07
N ILE A 9 -5.06 -2.40 -1.67
CA ILE A 9 -6.17 -1.44 -1.75
C ILE A 9 -7.32 -2.03 -2.58
N GLU A 10 -7.05 -2.68 -3.72
CA GLU A 10 -8.10 -3.31 -4.53
C GLU A 10 -8.83 -4.45 -3.81
N LYS A 11 -8.10 -5.21 -2.97
CA LYS A 11 -8.64 -6.35 -2.22
C LYS A 11 -9.08 -6.01 -0.80
N ILE A 12 -9.01 -4.74 -0.39
CA ILE A 12 -9.30 -4.35 0.98
C ILE A 12 -10.73 -4.70 1.37
N ASN A 13 -11.69 -4.50 0.47
CA ASN A 13 -13.10 -4.83 0.70
C ASN A 13 -13.35 -6.34 0.90
N SER A 14 -12.45 -7.20 0.40
CA SER A 14 -12.48 -8.65 0.60
C SER A 14 -11.72 -9.11 1.85
N SER A 15 -11.02 -8.19 2.52
CA SER A 15 -10.26 -8.47 3.74
C SER A 15 -11.11 -8.25 5.00
N SER A 16 -10.75 -8.89 6.11
CA SER A 16 -11.42 -8.72 7.40
C SER A 16 -11.38 -7.27 7.87
N LYS A 17 -12.43 -6.82 8.59
CA LYS A 17 -12.56 -5.44 9.08
C LYS A 17 -11.34 -4.93 9.85
N LEU A 18 -10.71 -5.80 10.64
CA LEU A 18 -9.46 -5.50 11.36
C LEU A 18 -8.28 -5.22 10.42
N HIS A 19 -8.12 -6.03 9.36
CA HIS A 19 -7.12 -5.76 8.33
C HIS A 19 -7.42 -4.48 7.56
N GLN A 20 -8.70 -4.22 7.24
CA GLN A 20 -9.08 -2.98 6.57
C GLN A 20 -8.67 -1.76 7.39
N ASP A 21 -8.96 -1.75 8.69
CA ASP A 21 -8.62 -0.66 9.59
C ASP A 21 -7.11 -0.41 9.66
N LYS A 22 -6.31 -1.48 9.79
CA LYS A 22 -4.85 -1.38 9.78
C LYS A 22 -4.29 -0.85 8.46
N ILE A 23 -4.76 -1.39 7.32
CA ILE A 23 -4.36 -0.91 6.00
C ILE A 23 -4.71 0.58 5.85
N LYS A 24 -5.93 0.96 6.23
CA LYS A 24 -6.36 2.37 6.21
C LYS A 24 -5.45 3.24 7.06
N SER A 25 -5.12 2.81 8.28
CA SER A 25 -4.25 3.55 9.20
C SER A 25 -2.84 3.79 8.61
N ILE A 26 -2.19 2.74 8.12
CA ILE A 26 -0.83 2.83 7.54
C ILE A 26 -0.85 3.71 6.28
N LEU A 27 -1.83 3.53 5.40
CA LEU A 27 -1.94 4.33 4.18
C LEU A 27 -2.31 5.79 4.45
N LYS A 28 -3.04 6.06 5.55
CA LYS A 28 -3.35 7.42 6.01
C LYS A 28 -2.06 8.16 6.40
N LYS A 29 -1.20 7.56 7.24
CA LYS A 29 0.12 8.10 7.59
C LYS A 29 0.95 8.43 6.34
N TYR A 30 0.92 7.54 5.34
CA TYR A 30 1.63 7.75 4.08
C TYR A 30 1.12 8.96 3.28
N ILE A 31 -0.20 9.14 3.15
CA ILE A 31 -0.74 10.31 2.43
C ILE A 31 -0.60 11.62 3.22
N GLU A 32 -0.51 11.54 4.55
CA GLU A 32 -0.23 12.67 5.44
C GLU A 32 1.27 13.02 5.45
N GLY A 33 2.12 12.18 4.87
CA GLY A 33 3.57 12.38 4.79
C GLY A 33 4.31 12.05 6.09
N GLU A 34 3.66 11.33 7.01
CA GLU A 34 4.29 10.86 8.25
C GLU A 34 5.29 9.73 7.98
N ILE A 35 5.00 8.89 6.98
CA ILE A 35 5.86 7.78 6.55
C ILE A 35 6.03 7.78 5.03
N ASN A 36 7.15 7.25 4.56
CA ASN A 36 7.40 7.09 3.12
C ASN A 36 6.74 5.83 2.57
N ILE A 37 6.69 5.69 1.23
CA ILE A 37 6.11 4.52 0.56
C ILE A 37 6.82 3.21 0.94
N ASP A 38 8.12 3.28 1.23
CA ASP A 38 8.95 2.15 1.67
C ASP A 38 8.58 1.70 3.08
N GLU A 39 8.43 2.66 4.00
CA GLU A 39 7.98 2.40 5.37
C GLU A 39 6.56 1.85 5.40
N ALA A 40 5.65 2.46 4.64
CA ALA A 40 4.29 1.95 4.49
C ALA A 40 4.26 0.52 3.94
N TYR A 41 5.13 0.21 2.98
CA TYR A 41 5.26 -1.15 2.44
C TYR A 41 5.72 -2.14 3.51
N TYR A 42 6.72 -1.79 4.32
CA TYR A 42 7.21 -2.66 5.38
C TYR A 42 6.20 -2.83 6.52
N GLU A 43 5.52 -1.76 6.96
CA GLU A 43 4.46 -1.87 7.97
C GLU A 43 3.35 -2.81 7.47
N LEU A 44 2.92 -2.67 6.22
CA LEU A 44 1.92 -3.55 5.61
C LEU A 44 2.40 -5.01 5.53
N LEU A 45 3.70 -5.23 5.35
CA LEU A 45 4.29 -6.56 5.26
C LEU A 45 4.45 -7.21 6.63
N ASP A 46 4.85 -6.42 7.64
CA ASP A 46 5.02 -6.84 9.04
C ASP A 46 3.68 -7.25 9.67
N ASP A 47 2.63 -6.47 9.42
CA ASP A 47 1.25 -6.79 9.85
C ASP A 47 0.56 -7.88 8.99
N GLU A 48 1.29 -8.56 8.10
CA GLU A 48 0.78 -9.59 7.18
C GLU A 48 -0.40 -9.12 6.28
N LEU A 49 -0.54 -7.80 6.09
CA LEU A 49 -1.61 -7.17 5.29
C LEU A 49 -1.36 -7.30 3.79
N ILE A 50 -0.10 -7.45 3.40
CA ILE A 50 0.31 -7.80 2.05
C ILE A 50 1.10 -9.11 2.06
N PRO A 51 0.94 -9.95 1.03
CA PRO A 51 1.67 -11.19 0.96
C PRO A 51 3.17 -10.93 0.83
N MET A 52 3.98 -11.65 1.62
CA MET A 52 5.42 -11.61 1.46
C MET A 52 5.81 -12.14 0.08
N PRO A 53 6.62 -11.40 -0.70
CA PRO A 53 6.97 -11.82 -2.05
C PRO A 53 7.83 -13.09 -2.02
N GLN A 54 7.26 -14.23 -2.41
CA GLN A 54 7.94 -15.54 -2.43
C GLN A 54 9.04 -15.67 -3.50
N ARG A 55 9.08 -14.73 -4.45
CA ARG A 55 10.17 -14.63 -5.42
C ARG A 55 10.78 -13.24 -5.35
N CYS A 56 11.98 -13.15 -4.80
CA CYS A 56 12.95 -12.10 -5.13
C CYS A 56 13.41 -12.23 -6.59
N SER A 57 12.49 -12.39 -7.54
CA SER A 57 12.80 -12.02 -8.91
C SER A 57 13.03 -10.52 -8.85
N MET A 58 14.30 -10.12 -8.97
CA MET A 58 14.77 -8.77 -9.31
C MET A 58 14.01 -8.31 -10.57
N SER A 59 12.73 -8.03 -10.42
CA SER A 59 11.88 -7.48 -11.44
C SER A 59 12.32 -6.03 -11.45
N ALA A 60 13.02 -5.65 -12.52
CA ALA A 60 13.57 -4.33 -12.79
C ALA A 60 12.83 -3.27 -11.98
N LYS A 61 13.56 -2.52 -11.13
CA LYS A 61 13.01 -1.37 -10.39
C LYS A 61 12.17 -0.57 -11.38
N ILE A 62 10.86 -0.79 -11.39
CA ILE A 62 9.97 0.08 -12.14
C ILE A 62 10.14 1.40 -11.41
N PRO A 63 10.68 2.44 -12.08
CA PRO A 63 10.86 3.71 -11.42
C PRO A 63 9.50 4.12 -10.89
N PHE A 64 9.40 4.28 -9.58
CA PHE A 64 8.20 4.81 -8.97
C PHE A 64 8.21 6.30 -9.29
N THR A 65 7.52 6.65 -10.36
CA THR A 65 7.47 8.03 -10.84
C THR A 65 6.52 8.84 -9.96
N GLN A 66 6.63 10.16 -10.05
CA GLN A 66 5.72 11.06 -9.35
C GLN A 66 4.26 10.89 -9.83
N GLU A 67 4.06 10.47 -11.09
CA GLU A 67 2.73 10.12 -11.61
C GLU A 67 2.17 8.85 -10.96
N ASP A 68 2.99 7.80 -10.82
CA ASP A 68 2.59 6.58 -10.08
C ASP A 68 2.25 6.90 -8.62
N GLU A 69 3.04 7.77 -7.99
CA GLU A 69 2.81 8.21 -6.62
C GLU A 69 1.48 8.94 -6.48
N ASN A 70 1.22 9.92 -7.35
CA ASN A 70 -0.03 10.66 -7.35
C ASN A 70 -1.23 9.75 -7.55
N ARG A 71 -1.17 8.82 -8.52
CA ARG A 71 -2.24 7.84 -8.77
C ARG A 71 -2.49 6.95 -7.55
N LEU A 72 -1.43 6.52 -6.87
CA LEU A 72 -1.55 5.73 -5.65
C LEU A 72 -2.20 6.54 -4.53
N LYS A 73 -1.75 7.78 -4.31
CA LYS A 73 -2.32 8.70 -3.30
C LYS A 73 -3.80 8.97 -3.56
N GLU A 74 -4.21 9.14 -4.81
CA GLU A 74 -5.62 9.31 -5.17
C GLU A 74 -6.45 8.06 -4.88
N LYS A 75 -5.95 6.87 -5.22
CA LYS A 75 -6.61 5.59 -4.87
C LYS A 75 -6.79 5.45 -3.36
N ILE A 76 -5.76 5.76 -2.59
CA ILE A 76 -5.80 5.73 -1.12
C ILE A 76 -6.85 6.72 -0.60
N LYS A 77 -6.83 7.97 -1.07
CA LYS A 77 -7.80 8.99 -0.67
C LYS A 77 -9.24 8.57 -0.98
N SER A 78 -9.50 8.02 -2.17
CA SER A 78 -10.82 7.49 -2.53
C SER A 78 -11.28 6.37 -1.61
N MET A 79 -10.34 5.51 -1.19
CA MET A 79 -10.62 4.39 -0.29
C MET A 79 -10.84 4.83 1.16
N LEU A 80 -10.13 5.86 1.63
CA LEU A 80 -10.32 6.45 2.97
C LEU A 80 -11.60 7.30 3.07
N SER A 81 -12.06 7.84 1.95
CA SER A 81 -13.30 8.63 1.87
C SER A 81 -14.55 7.76 1.70
N SER A 82 -14.39 6.44 1.53
CA SER A 82 -15.47 5.44 1.41
C SER A 82 -15.76 4.68 2.70
#